data_AF-A0A3B0Z4W1-F1
#
_entry.id   AF-A0A3B0Z4W1-F1
#
_cell.length_a   1.000
_cell.length_b   1.000
_cell.length_c   1.000
_cell.angle_alpha   90.00
_cell.angle_beta   90.00
_cell.angle_gamma   90.00
#
_symmetry.space_group_name_H-M   'P 1'
#
loop_
_entity.id
_entity.type
_entity.pdbx_description
1 polymer ?
#
loop_
_entity_poly.entity_id
_entity_poly.type
_entity_poly.pdbx_seq_one_letter_code
_entity_poly.pdbx_strand_id
1 'polypeptide(L)'
;MSTESDLTQAQREMIALYSSRLNHCSYCVDSHSCVLTGLGTDEILVNALADCSLGPIDDNMQPILTFAGKLTLEPGKISAVDIDAVRAAGTDDRT
;
A
#
# COMPACT_ATOMS: atom_id res chain seq x y z
N MET A 1 -4.94 15.17 9.08
CA MET A 1 -4.79 13.69 9.03
C MET A 1 -4.46 13.23 10.43
N SER A 2 -5.21 12.27 10.97
CA SER A 2 -4.96 11.72 12.31
C SER A 2 -3.51 11.24 12.42
N THR A 3 -2.83 11.62 13.50
CA THR A 3 -1.40 11.35 13.72
C THR A 3 -1.16 10.01 14.39
N GLU A 4 -2.19 9.33 14.88
CA GLU A 4 -2.07 7.99 15.46
C GLU A 4 -2.37 6.93 14.41
N SER A 5 -1.32 6.25 13.96
CA SER A 5 -1.39 5.07 13.11
C SER A 5 -0.09 4.30 13.28
N ASP A 6 -0.18 2.98 13.40
CA ASP A 6 1.00 2.11 13.53
C ASP A 6 1.75 1.94 12.20
N LEU A 7 1.13 2.38 11.09
CA LEU A 7 1.83 2.54 9.81
C LEU A 7 2.68 3.81 9.84
N THR A 8 3.89 3.71 9.32
CA THR A 8 4.71 4.88 9.02
C THR A 8 4.08 5.72 7.90
N GLN A 9 4.55 6.97 7.76
CA GLN A 9 4.12 7.80 6.64
C GLN A 9 4.44 7.14 5.29
N ALA A 10 5.66 6.60 5.12
CA ALA A 10 6.04 5.91 3.89
C ALA A 10 5.12 4.72 3.58
N GLN A 11 4.78 3.89 4.56
CA GLN A 11 3.87 2.75 4.34
C GLN A 11 2.47 3.18 3.89
N ARG A 12 1.93 4.28 4.45
CA ARG A 12 0.66 4.84 3.98
C ARG A 12 0.75 5.37 2.55
N GLU A 13 1.84 6.02 2.20
CA GLU A 13 2.09 6.53 0.85
C GLU A 13 2.28 5.38 -0.16
N MET A 14 2.89 4.25 0.23
CA MET A 14 2.97 3.04 -0.61
C MET A 14 1.57 2.50 -0.95
N ILE A 15 0.68 2.42 0.05
CA ILE A 15 -0.72 1.99 -0.15
C ILE A 15 -1.45 2.96 -1.09
N ALA A 16 -1.25 4.28 -0.89
CA ALA A 16 -1.86 5.31 -1.72
C ALA A 16 -1.36 5.25 -3.17
N LEU A 17 -0.05 5.12 -3.39
CA LEU A 17 0.54 4.97 -4.73
C LEU A 17 0.00 3.74 -5.44
N TYR A 18 0.05 2.57 -4.80
CA TYR A 18 -0.39 1.31 -5.40
C TYR A 18 -1.88 1.34 -5.77
N SER A 19 -2.73 1.79 -4.85
CA SER A 19 -4.18 1.91 -5.10
C SER A 19 -4.49 2.96 -6.18
N SER A 20 -3.72 4.04 -6.24
CA SER A 20 -3.85 5.06 -7.29
C SER A 20 -3.49 4.51 -8.66
N ARG A 21 -2.45 3.69 -8.73
CA ARG A 21 -2.05 3.04 -9.98
C ARG A 21 -3.12 2.05 -10.45
N LEU A 22 -3.67 1.24 -9.56
CA LEU A 22 -4.78 0.33 -9.85
C LEU A 22 -6.03 1.07 -10.36
N ASN A 23 -6.29 2.27 -9.84
CA ASN A 23 -7.36 3.15 -10.29
C ASN A 23 -7.01 4.00 -11.54
N HIS A 24 -5.84 3.80 -12.14
CA HIS A 24 -5.36 4.58 -13.29
C HIS A 24 -5.34 6.10 -13.06
N CYS A 25 -5.13 6.55 -11.83
CA CYS A 25 -5.08 7.98 -11.50
C CYS A 25 -3.65 8.52 -11.64
N SER A 26 -3.29 9.04 -12.83
CA SER A 26 -1.93 9.53 -13.09
C SER A 26 -1.48 10.63 -12.14
N TYR A 27 -2.37 11.57 -11.79
CA TYR A 27 -2.04 12.65 -10.85
C TYR A 27 -1.63 12.12 -9.48
N CYS A 28 -2.40 11.17 -8.94
CA CYS A 28 -2.09 10.58 -7.64
C CYS A 28 -0.84 9.71 -7.71
N VAL A 29 -0.62 8.98 -8.81
CA VAL A 29 0.62 8.22 -9.02
C VAL A 29 1.83 9.14 -8.95
N ASP A 30 1.82 10.27 -9.68
CA ASP A 30 2.93 11.22 -9.69
C ASP A 30 3.14 11.85 -8.29
N SER A 31 2.04 12.28 -7.66
CA SER A 31 2.08 12.94 -6.35
C SER A 31 2.62 12.02 -5.25
N HIS A 32 2.10 10.78 -5.15
CA HIS A 32 2.52 9.84 -4.11
C HIS A 32 3.93 9.29 -4.37
N SER A 33 4.33 9.11 -5.64
CA SER A 33 5.71 8.78 -5.99
C SER A 33 6.68 9.87 -5.53
N CYS A 34 6.33 11.16 -5.78
CA CYS A 34 7.15 12.29 -5.33
C CYS A 34 7.31 12.32 -3.80
N VAL A 35 6.23 12.07 -3.06
CA VAL A 35 6.28 12.00 -1.59
C VAL A 35 7.18 10.86 -1.11
N LEU A 36 7.05 9.65 -1.67
CA LEU A 36 7.89 8.50 -1.29
C LEU A 36 9.37 8.74 -1.57
N THR A 37 9.70 9.32 -2.72
CA THR A 37 11.08 9.73 -3.04
C THR A 37 11.57 10.79 -2.05
N GLY A 38 10.74 11.77 -1.69
CA GLY A 38 11.07 12.78 -0.68
C GLY A 38 11.28 12.21 0.73
N LEU A 39 10.66 11.09 1.06
CA LEU A 39 10.86 10.34 2.31
C LEU A 39 12.10 9.43 2.26
N GLY A 40 12.83 9.38 1.15
CA GLY A 40 14.03 8.54 0.98
C GLY A 40 13.74 7.07 0.70
N THR A 41 12.55 6.75 0.19
CA THR A 41 12.20 5.38 -0.25
C THR A 41 13.03 4.99 -1.47
N ASP A 42 13.46 3.74 -1.55
CA ASP A 42 14.22 3.21 -2.70
C ASP A 42 13.46 3.44 -4.02
N GLU A 43 14.14 3.99 -5.03
CA GLU A 43 13.55 4.31 -6.33
C GLU A 43 13.00 3.06 -7.05
N ILE A 44 13.65 1.90 -6.89
CA ILE A 44 13.20 0.62 -7.45
C ILE A 44 11.84 0.24 -6.84
N LEU A 45 11.69 0.45 -5.52
CA LEU A 45 10.44 0.17 -4.81
C LEU A 45 9.33 1.13 -5.26
N VAL A 46 9.63 2.42 -5.41
CA VAL A 46 8.66 3.42 -5.89
C VAL A 46 8.19 3.08 -7.31
N ASN A 47 9.12 2.82 -8.22
CA ASN A 47 8.80 2.47 -9.60
C ASN A 47 8.00 1.16 -9.68
N ALA A 48 8.35 0.15 -8.86
CA ALA A 48 7.60 -1.09 -8.82
C ALA A 48 6.14 -0.86 -8.42
N LEU A 49 5.87 -0.07 -7.38
CA LEU A 49 4.51 0.28 -6.97
C LEU A 49 3.76 1.05 -8.07
N ALA A 50 4.43 2.00 -8.72
CA ALA A 50 3.88 2.77 -9.85
C ALA A 50 3.60 1.89 -11.09
N ASP A 51 4.21 0.71 -11.18
CA ASP A 51 3.99 -0.29 -12.24
C ASP A 51 3.14 -1.49 -11.81
N CYS A 52 2.45 -1.40 -10.65
CA CYS A 52 1.64 -2.48 -10.07
C CYS A 52 2.43 -3.75 -9.68
N SER A 53 3.74 -3.66 -9.47
CA SER A 53 4.59 -4.78 -9.06
C SER A 53 4.84 -4.78 -7.55
N LEU A 54 4.69 -5.94 -6.91
CA LEU A 54 4.97 -6.15 -5.49
C LEU A 54 6.28 -6.93 -5.23
N GLY A 55 7.04 -7.26 -6.27
CA GLY A 55 8.24 -8.09 -6.15
C GLY A 55 9.35 -7.58 -5.21
N PRO A 56 9.65 -6.26 -5.15
CA PRO A 56 10.70 -5.74 -4.27
C PRO A 56 10.19 -5.33 -2.88
N ILE A 57 8.96 -5.69 -2.51
CA ILE A 57 8.34 -5.25 -1.26
C ILE A 57 8.69 -6.21 -0.13
N ASP A 58 8.94 -5.67 1.06
CA ASP A 58 9.17 -6.48 2.25
C ASP A 58 7.96 -7.34 2.65
N ASP A 59 8.23 -8.40 3.41
CA ASP A 59 7.23 -9.38 3.84
C ASP A 59 6.11 -8.77 4.71
N ASN A 60 6.33 -7.62 5.34
CA ASN A 60 5.33 -6.98 6.19
C ASN A 60 4.35 -6.13 5.37
N MET A 61 4.82 -5.49 4.30
CA MET A 61 3.97 -4.66 3.45
C MET A 61 3.27 -5.45 2.34
N GLN A 62 3.81 -6.60 1.92
CA GLN A 62 3.20 -7.38 0.85
C GLN A 62 1.76 -7.84 1.15
N PRO A 63 1.41 -8.36 2.35
CA PRO A 63 0.03 -8.70 2.69
C PRO A 63 -0.90 -7.48 2.72
N ILE A 64 -0.42 -6.34 3.22
CA ILE A 64 -1.17 -5.08 3.30
C ILE A 64 -1.50 -4.57 1.90
N LEU A 65 -0.53 -4.56 0.98
CA LEU A 65 -0.74 -4.11 -0.39
C LEU A 65 -1.58 -5.08 -1.21
N THR A 66 -1.44 -6.39 -0.97
CA THR A 66 -2.31 -7.40 -1.58
C THR A 66 -3.76 -7.17 -1.15
N PHE A 67 -4.00 -6.95 0.15
CA PHE A 67 -5.32 -6.61 0.67
C PHE A 67 -5.86 -5.31 0.06
N ALA A 68 -5.05 -4.24 0.02
CA ALA A 68 -5.44 -2.96 -0.57
C ALA A 68 -5.78 -3.09 -2.07
N GLY A 69 -5.02 -3.91 -2.81
CA GLY A 69 -5.29 -4.18 -4.22
C GLY A 69 -6.61 -4.91 -4.43
N LYS A 70 -6.87 -5.96 -3.64
CA LYS A 70 -8.14 -6.69 -3.68
C LYS A 70 -9.32 -5.80 -3.26
N LEU A 71 -9.14 -4.96 -2.24
CA LEU A 71 -10.17 -4.03 -1.78
C LEU A 71 -10.46 -2.96 -2.84
N THR A 72 -9.46 -2.54 -3.60
CA THR A 72 -9.61 -1.55 -4.69
C THR A 72 -10.37 -2.14 -5.87
N LEU A 73 -10.03 -3.34 -6.31
CA LEU A 73 -10.58 -3.93 -7.54
C LEU A 73 -11.84 -4.78 -7.32
N GLU A 74 -11.92 -5.49 -6.19
CA GLU A 74 -12.93 -6.50 -5.91
C GLU A 74 -13.39 -6.47 -4.43
N PRO A 75 -13.87 -5.33 -3.91
CA PRO A 75 -14.18 -5.18 -2.48
C PRO A 75 -15.19 -6.21 -1.96
N GLY A 76 -16.16 -6.62 -2.79
CA GLY A 76 -17.16 -7.63 -2.43
C GLY A 76 -16.61 -9.06 -2.28
N LYS A 77 -15.34 -9.30 -2.60
CA LYS A 77 -14.65 -10.59 -2.46
C LYS A 77 -13.71 -10.65 -1.26
N ILE A 78 -13.62 -9.58 -0.47
CA ILE A 78 -12.84 -9.58 0.77
C ILE A 78 -13.44 -10.61 1.73
N SER A 79 -12.57 -11.39 2.33
CA SER A 79 -12.89 -12.49 3.23
C SER A 79 -12.05 -12.40 4.50
N ALA A 80 -12.42 -13.20 5.51
CA ALA A 80 -11.64 -13.30 6.75
C ALA A 80 -10.18 -13.69 6.50
N VAL A 81 -9.91 -14.52 5.48
CA VAL A 81 -8.55 -14.93 5.11
C VAL A 81 -7.67 -13.74 4.71
N ASP A 82 -8.25 -12.76 4.01
CA ASP A 82 -7.50 -11.57 3.59
C ASP A 82 -7.17 -10.68 4.81
N ILE A 83 -8.10 -10.58 5.76
CA ILE A 83 -7.90 -9.83 7.01
C ILE A 83 -6.86 -10.51 7.89
N ASP A 84 -6.93 -11.84 8.03
CA ASP A 84 -5.99 -12.61 8.83
C ASP A 84 -4.56 -12.53 8.27
N ALA A 85 -4.40 -12.44 6.95
CA ALA A 85 -3.09 -12.22 6.32
C ALA A 85 -2.49 -10.85 6.70
N VAL A 86 -3.30 -9.78 6.76
CA VAL A 86 -2.86 -8.46 7.21
C VAL A 86 -2.50 -8.46 8.71
N ARG A 87 -3.30 -9.16 9.54
CA ARG A 87 -2.99 -9.32 10.97
C ARG A 87 -1.69 -10.07 11.20
N ALA A 88 -1.44 -11.13 10.43
CA ALA A 88 -0.20 -11.90 10.50
C ALA A 88 1.04 -11.08 10.15
N ALA A 89 0.89 -10.00 9.38
CA ALA A 89 1.94 -9.03 9.09
C ALA A 89 2.24 -8.05 10.25
N GLY A 90 1.58 -8.21 11.40
CA GLY A 90 1.79 -7.39 12.60
C GLY A 90 0.91 -6.15 12.69
N THR A 91 -0.13 -6.03 11.85
CA THR A 91 -1.10 -4.93 11.94
C THR A 91 -2.25 -5.32 12.87
N ASP A 92 -2.74 -4.40 13.69
CA ASP A 92 -3.89 -4.62 14.58
C ASP A 92 -5.22 -4.12 13.98
N ASP A 93 -6.31 -4.44 14.67
CA ASP A 93 -7.70 -4.15 14.26
C ASP A 93 -8.22 -2.80 14.78
N ARG A 94 -7.35 -1.86 15.19
CA ARG A 94 -7.74 -0.69 16.00
C ARG A 94 -9.08 -0.04 15.57
N THR A 95 -9.97 0.04 16.56
CA THR A 95 -11.36 0.55 16.50
C THR A 95 -11.46 2.04 16.21
#